data_AF-A0A9W3DHX8-F1
#
_entry.id   AF-A0A9W3DHX8-F1
#
_cell.length_a   1.000
_cell.length_b   1.000
_cell.length_c   1.000
_cell.angle_alpha   90.00
_cell.angle_beta   90.00
_cell.angle_gamma   90.00
#
_symmetry.space_group_name_H-M   'P 1'
#
loop_
_entity.id
_entity.type
_entity.pdbx_description
1 polymer ?
#
loop_
_entity_poly.entity_id
_entity_poly.type
_entity_poly.pdbx_seq_one_letter_code
_entity_poly.pdbx_strand_id
1 'polypeptide(L)'
;MIFPPSFFDVMEHLAVHLPYEALLRGPVHYGWMYQYERTMKYLKGKAKNLAKVEGSIIAGSLTEETSHFTSYYFAPNVRTRQRAPRRYDDGGVAPTYAVAGVPDIFSQIGRMGGKTKEVWWSSDEDAHSAHTYILLNCEDPFMRYFESLFVSQVQEAIPGISTSEVDKMKDR
;
A
#
# COMPACT_ATOMS: atom_id res chain seq x y z
N MET A 1 -5.29 54.41 14.58
CA MET A 1 -4.51 53.31 15.18
C MET A 1 -3.28 53.12 14.31
N ILE A 2 -2.09 53.46 14.83
CA ILE A 2 -0.81 53.36 14.12
C ILE A 2 -0.10 52.13 14.66
N PHE A 3 0.16 51.15 13.80
CA PHE A 3 0.94 49.97 14.18
C PHE A 3 2.43 50.32 14.25
N PRO A 4 3.18 49.80 15.24
CA PRO A 4 4.62 50.02 15.32
C PRO A 4 5.33 49.36 14.13
N PRO A 5 6.47 49.88 13.65
CA PRO A 5 7.21 49.31 12.52
C PRO A 5 7.60 47.83 12.69
N SER A 6 7.70 47.35 13.93
CA SER A 6 7.97 45.95 14.26
C SER A 6 6.82 44.99 13.93
N PHE A 7 5.61 45.50 13.70
CA PHE A 7 4.42 44.71 13.30
C PHE A 7 4.45 44.31 11.81
N PHE A 8 5.38 44.87 11.04
CA PHE A 8 5.60 44.46 9.64
C PHE A 8 6.74 43.45 9.54
N ASP A 9 6.85 42.55 10.51
CA ASP A 9 7.72 41.38 10.39
C ASP A 9 7.13 40.39 9.36
N VAL A 10 8.01 39.74 8.60
CA VAL A 10 7.69 38.71 7.61
C VAL A 10 6.84 37.60 8.22
N MET A 11 7.07 37.29 9.50
CA MET A 11 6.34 36.25 10.22
C MET A 11 4.85 36.56 10.40
N GLU A 12 4.49 37.81 10.71
CA GLU A 12 3.08 38.22 10.89
C GLU A 12 2.37 38.32 9.54
N HIS A 13 3.08 38.78 8.50
CA HIS A 13 2.55 38.84 7.15
C HIS A 13 2.27 37.46 6.57
N LEU A 14 3.15 36.48 6.81
CA LEU A 14 3.00 35.11 6.31
C LEU A 14 1.74 34.44 6.87
N ALA A 15 1.40 34.66 8.14
CA ALA A 15 0.20 34.10 8.76
C ALA A 15 -1.11 34.63 8.13
N VAL A 16 -1.10 35.87 7.63
CA VAL A 16 -2.25 36.47 6.92
C VAL A 16 -2.36 35.96 5.47
N HIS A 17 -1.23 35.69 4.81
CA HIS A 17 -1.22 35.25 3.40
C HIS A 17 -1.41 33.74 3.23
N LEU A 18 -0.93 32.93 4.17
CA LEU A 18 -1.02 31.46 4.10
C LEU A 18 -2.44 30.92 3.87
N PRO A 19 -3.51 31.41 4.54
CA PRO A 19 -4.87 30.94 4.29
C PRO A 19 -5.34 31.26 2.86
N TYR A 20 -4.98 32.44 2.34
CA TYR A 20 -5.34 32.85 0.98
C TYR A 20 -4.58 32.03 -0.06
N GLU A 21 -3.28 31.82 0.15
CA GLU A 21 -2.48 30.94 -0.69
C GLU A 21 -2.97 29.49 -0.64
N ALA A 22 -3.33 28.97 0.53
CA ALA A 22 -3.88 27.63 0.68
C ALA A 22 -5.24 27.49 -0.02
N LEU A 23 -6.10 28.53 0.03
CA LEU A 23 -7.36 28.56 -0.70
C LEU A 23 -7.15 28.54 -2.22
N LEU A 24 -6.19 29.33 -2.73
CA LEU A 24 -5.87 29.39 -4.16
C LEU A 24 -5.17 28.13 -4.67
N ARG A 25 -4.25 27.58 -3.89
CA ARG A 25 -3.42 26.41 -4.23
C ARG A 25 -4.20 25.10 -4.08
N GLY A 26 -5.30 25.12 -3.33
CA GLY A 26 -6.13 23.95 -3.08
C GLY A 26 -5.43 22.92 -2.18
N PRO A 27 -5.80 21.63 -2.27
CA PRO A 27 -5.15 20.57 -1.51
C PRO A 27 -3.62 20.64 -1.60
N VAL A 28 -2.95 20.45 -0.45
CA VAL A 28 -1.48 20.56 -0.30
C VAL A 28 -0.69 19.86 -1.42
N HIS A 29 -1.22 18.75 -1.94
CA HIS A 29 -0.64 17.98 -3.04
C HIS A 29 -0.43 18.77 -4.34
N TYR A 30 -1.36 19.66 -4.71
CA TYR A 30 -1.21 20.51 -5.90
C TYR A 30 -0.23 21.65 -5.69
N GLY A 31 0.10 21.91 -4.42
CA GLY A 31 1.10 22.87 -4.10
C GLY A 31 2.52 22.41 -4.38
N TRP A 32 2.81 21.13 -4.17
CA TRP A 32 4.19 20.67 -4.22
C TRP A 32 4.76 20.71 -5.63
N MET A 33 5.95 21.30 -5.78
CA MET A 33 6.69 21.27 -7.06
C MET A 33 6.97 19.85 -7.55
N TYR A 34 6.97 18.87 -6.64
CA TYR A 34 7.27 17.48 -6.91
C TYR A 34 6.51 16.87 -8.09
N GLN A 35 5.21 17.16 -8.25
CA GLN A 35 4.42 16.62 -9.37
C GLN A 35 4.90 17.17 -10.72
N TYR A 36 5.20 18.45 -10.78
CA TYR A 36 5.72 19.12 -11.97
C TYR A 36 7.13 18.63 -12.31
N GLU A 37 8.02 18.57 -11.31
CA GLU A 37 9.39 18.07 -11.48
C GLU A 37 9.42 16.62 -11.99
N ARG A 38 8.54 15.76 -11.47
CA ARG A 38 8.44 14.37 -11.90
C ARG A 38 7.97 14.25 -13.34
N THR A 39 6.98 15.06 -13.73
CA THR A 39 6.49 15.15 -15.11
C THR A 39 7.59 15.65 -16.05
N MET A 40 8.31 16.71 -15.67
CA MET A 40 9.42 17.24 -16.45
C MET A 40 10.57 16.23 -16.60
N LYS A 41 10.91 15.49 -15.53
CA LYS A 41 11.89 14.41 -15.59
C LYS A 41 11.48 13.30 -16.57
N TYR A 42 10.20 12.94 -16.58
CA TYR A 42 9.64 11.96 -17.51
C TYR A 42 9.73 12.43 -18.96
N LEU A 43 9.29 13.65 -19.27
CA LEU A 43 9.36 14.24 -20.60
C LEU A 43 10.81 14.43 -21.08
N LYS A 44 11.71 14.87 -20.19
CA LYS A 44 13.14 14.98 -20.47
C LYS A 44 13.77 13.64 -20.89
N GLY A 45 13.26 12.52 -20.35
CA GLY A 45 13.68 11.18 -20.78
C GLY A 45 13.37 10.89 -22.26
N LYS A 46 12.31 11.51 -22.81
CA LYS A 46 11.86 11.36 -24.20
C LYS A 46 12.47 12.37 -25.17
N ALA A 47 12.95 13.51 -24.67
CA ALA A 47 13.63 14.55 -25.45
C ALA A 47 15.08 14.14 -25.84
N LYS A 48 15.24 13.04 -26.60
CA LYS A 48 16.52 12.52 -27.09
C LYS A 48 17.14 13.39 -28.19
N ASN A 49 16.32 14.02 -29.03
CA ASN A 49 16.78 14.94 -30.06
C ASN A 49 16.48 16.39 -29.65
N LEU A 50 17.52 17.13 -29.25
CA LEU A 50 17.40 18.52 -28.80
C LEU A 50 17.18 19.52 -29.94
N ALA A 51 17.49 19.15 -31.20
CA ALA A 51 17.20 20.00 -32.35
C ALA A 51 15.69 20.04 -32.67
N LYS A 52 14.94 19.02 -32.23
CA LYS A 52 13.48 18.91 -32.40
C LYS A 52 12.85 18.29 -31.15
N VAL A 53 12.85 19.04 -30.05
CA VAL A 53 12.44 18.55 -28.72
C VAL A 53 11.01 17.98 -28.73
N GLU A 54 10.05 18.72 -29.27
CA GLU A 54 8.65 18.31 -29.32
C GLU A 54 8.46 17.01 -30.12
N GLY A 55 9.03 16.96 -31.33
CA GLY A 55 8.99 15.76 -32.17
C GLY A 55 9.65 14.55 -31.50
N SER A 56 10.74 14.76 -30.76
CA SER A 56 11.39 13.69 -30.00
C SER A 56 10.50 13.18 -28.87
N ILE A 57 9.80 14.07 -28.16
CA ILE A 57 8.89 13.69 -27.08
C ILE A 57 7.73 12.87 -27.65
N ILE A 58 7.11 13.35 -28.73
CA ILE A 58 5.99 12.66 -29.40
C ILE A 58 6.41 11.26 -29.86
N ALA A 59 7.56 11.14 -30.54
CA ALA A 59 8.07 9.85 -30.98
C ALA A 59 8.35 8.89 -29.81
N GLY A 60 8.90 9.40 -28.71
CA GLY A 60 9.12 8.64 -27.48
C GLY A 60 7.82 8.15 -26.85
N SER A 61 6.79 8.99 -26.81
CA SER A 61 5.45 8.62 -26.33
C SER A 61 4.80 7.56 -27.21
N LEU A 62 4.82 7.73 -28.53
CA LEU A 62 4.25 6.75 -29.46
C LEU A 62 4.93 5.37 -29.32
N THR A 63 6.25 5.36 -29.17
CA THR A 63 7.02 4.12 -28.97
C THR A 63 6.62 3.43 -27.66
N GLU A 64 6.45 4.19 -26.59
CA GLU A 64 6.06 3.67 -25.28
C GLU A 64 4.63 3.11 -25.29
N GLU A 65 3.68 3.83 -25.89
CA GLU A 65 2.28 3.38 -26.04
C GLU A 65 2.19 2.15 -26.94
N THR A 66 2.91 2.12 -28.06
CA THR A 66 2.94 0.96 -28.97
C THR A 66 3.57 -0.25 -28.28
N SER A 67 4.65 -0.06 -27.51
CA SER A 67 5.25 -1.13 -26.71
C SER A 67 4.32 -1.63 -25.61
N HIS A 68 3.52 -0.75 -25.01
CA HIS A 68 2.51 -1.10 -24.03
C HIS A 68 1.39 -1.94 -24.66
N PHE A 69 0.82 -1.47 -25.77
CA PHE A 69 -0.25 -2.14 -26.49
C PHE A 69 0.18 -3.51 -27.01
N THR A 70 1.36 -3.61 -27.62
CA THR A 70 1.89 -4.89 -28.11
C THR A 70 2.16 -5.89 -26.99
N SER A 71 2.41 -5.43 -25.75
CA SER A 71 2.68 -6.31 -24.61
C SER A 71 1.53 -7.25 -24.25
N TYR A 72 0.28 -6.90 -24.60
CA TYR A 72 -0.89 -7.74 -24.39
C TYR A 72 -0.93 -8.98 -25.28
N TYR A 73 -0.29 -8.92 -26.45
CA TYR A 73 -0.27 -10.01 -27.43
C TYR A 73 0.90 -10.99 -27.21
N PHE A 74 1.87 -10.64 -26.35
CA PHE A 74 2.98 -11.52 -26.05
C PHE A 74 2.65 -12.53 -24.95
N ALA A 75 3.15 -13.76 -25.13
CA ALA A 75 3.04 -14.83 -24.14
C ALA A 75 3.53 -14.37 -22.75
N PRO A 76 2.96 -14.87 -21.64
CA PRO A 76 3.21 -14.34 -20.29
C PRO A 76 4.69 -14.29 -19.87
N ASN A 77 5.48 -15.25 -20.36
CA ASN A 77 6.92 -15.37 -20.10
C ASN A 77 7.79 -14.35 -20.86
N VAL A 78 7.24 -13.63 -21.84
CA VAL A 78 7.99 -12.61 -22.57
C VAL A 78 8.19 -11.38 -21.69
N ARG A 79 9.45 -10.98 -21.53
CA ARG A 79 9.83 -9.78 -20.77
C ARG A 79 9.43 -8.53 -21.54
N THR A 80 8.49 -7.77 -21.00
CA THR A 80 8.04 -6.48 -21.54
C THR A 80 8.31 -5.37 -20.52
N ARG A 81 8.21 -4.09 -20.93
CA ARG A 81 8.40 -2.97 -19.98
C ARG A 81 7.38 -2.96 -18.83
N GLN A 82 6.18 -3.50 -19.06
CA GLN A 82 5.12 -3.66 -18.05
C GLN A 82 5.42 -4.79 -17.07
N ARG A 83 5.95 -5.91 -17.58
CA ARG A 83 6.24 -7.12 -16.79
C ARG A 83 7.64 -7.13 -16.20
N ALA A 84 8.49 -6.18 -16.57
CA ALA A 84 9.82 -6.05 -16.02
C ALA A 84 9.72 -5.60 -14.54
N PRO A 85 10.40 -6.31 -13.61
CA PRO A 85 10.46 -5.89 -12.22
C PRO A 85 10.99 -4.45 -12.12
N ARG A 86 10.46 -3.68 -11.17
CA ARG A 86 10.96 -2.34 -10.90
C ARG A 86 12.41 -2.43 -10.40
N ARG A 87 13.21 -1.35 -10.56
CA ARG A 87 14.66 -1.36 -10.25
C ARG A 87 15.03 -1.81 -8.82
N TYR A 88 14.09 -1.76 -7.87
CA TYR A 88 14.29 -2.18 -6.48
C TYR A 88 13.44 -3.40 -6.10
N ASP A 89 12.84 -4.03 -7.10
CA ASP A 89 12.01 -5.22 -6.95
C ASP A 89 12.82 -6.37 -7.57
N ASP A 90 13.42 -7.20 -6.73
CA ASP A 90 14.13 -8.40 -7.14
C ASP A 90 13.16 -9.57 -7.40
N GLY A 91 11.85 -9.32 -7.38
CA GLY A 91 10.80 -10.31 -7.53
C GLY A 91 10.48 -11.04 -6.23
N GLY A 92 11.20 -10.77 -5.13
CA GLY A 92 11.05 -11.46 -3.85
C GLY A 92 11.32 -12.97 -3.93
N VAL A 93 11.14 -13.66 -2.80
CA VAL A 93 11.17 -15.13 -2.74
C VAL A 93 9.84 -15.60 -2.15
N ALA A 94 9.20 -16.57 -2.81
CA ALA A 94 8.00 -17.19 -2.25
C ALA A 94 8.37 -17.93 -0.95
N PRO A 95 7.66 -17.70 0.17
CA PRO A 95 7.95 -18.39 1.41
C PRO A 95 7.69 -19.89 1.25
N THR A 96 8.63 -20.71 1.74
CA THR A 96 8.50 -22.17 1.76
C THR A 96 8.27 -22.62 3.19
N TYR A 97 7.15 -23.28 3.44
CA TYR A 97 6.79 -23.80 4.75
C TYR A 97 7.04 -25.31 4.82
N ALA A 98 7.52 -25.79 5.97
CA ALA A 98 7.70 -27.22 6.21
C ALA A 98 6.37 -27.97 6.45
N VAL A 99 5.27 -27.23 6.61
CA VAL A 99 3.93 -27.76 6.93
C VAL A 99 3.02 -27.57 5.72
N ALA A 100 2.23 -28.59 5.40
CA ALA A 100 1.23 -28.52 4.33
C ALA A 100 -0.06 -27.82 4.81
N GLY A 101 -0.78 -27.17 3.89
CA GLY A 101 -2.05 -26.51 4.19
C GLY A 101 -1.91 -25.11 4.79
N VAL A 102 -0.77 -24.45 4.60
CA VAL A 102 -0.62 -23.04 4.96
C VAL A 102 -1.46 -22.19 3.99
N PRO A 103 -2.36 -21.32 4.50
CA PRO A 103 -3.21 -20.50 3.64
C PRO A 103 -2.43 -19.52 2.75
N ASP A 104 -2.97 -19.21 1.57
CA ASP A 104 -2.37 -18.31 0.57
C ASP A 104 -2.10 -16.88 1.11
N ILE A 105 -2.79 -16.46 2.17
CA ILE A 105 -2.51 -15.17 2.82
C ILE A 105 -1.07 -15.09 3.35
N PHE A 106 -0.48 -16.23 3.69
CA PHE A 106 0.91 -16.35 4.13
C PHE A 106 1.87 -16.67 2.98
N SER A 107 1.39 -16.89 1.74
CA SER A 107 2.24 -17.14 0.57
C SER A 107 2.68 -15.86 -0.16
N GLN A 108 2.57 -14.70 0.48
CA GLN A 108 2.95 -13.43 -0.13
C GLN A 108 4.43 -13.42 -0.50
N ILE A 109 4.70 -13.18 -1.79
CA ILE A 109 6.04 -13.05 -2.32
C ILE A 109 6.61 -11.72 -1.84
N GLY A 110 7.71 -11.78 -1.10
CA GLY A 110 8.35 -10.59 -0.55
C GLY A 110 9.82 -10.80 -0.28
N ARG A 111 10.48 -9.72 0.11
CA ARG A 111 11.85 -9.74 0.60
C ARG A 111 11.84 -9.41 2.07
N MET A 112 12.21 -10.38 2.92
CA MET A 112 12.45 -10.12 4.33
C MET A 112 13.70 -9.23 4.46
N GLY A 113 13.55 -8.10 5.14
CA GLY A 113 14.63 -7.14 5.40
C GLY A 113 15.07 -7.20 6.86
N GLY A 114 16.38 -7.11 7.10
CA GLY A 114 16.94 -7.07 8.45
C GLY A 114 17.38 -8.43 8.99
N LYS A 115 17.76 -8.48 10.27
CA LYS A 115 18.14 -9.73 10.95
C LYS A 115 16.87 -10.49 11.33
N THR A 116 16.73 -11.72 10.84
CA THR A 116 15.66 -12.63 11.28
C THR A 116 15.86 -12.96 12.75
N LYS A 117 14.79 -12.84 13.54
CA LYS A 117 14.74 -13.30 14.93
C LYS A 117 13.60 -14.28 15.04
N GLU A 118 13.91 -15.51 15.43
CA GLU A 118 12.89 -16.47 15.82
C GLU A 118 12.34 -16.05 17.18
N VAL A 119 11.02 -15.88 17.25
CA VAL A 119 10.29 -15.60 18.48
C VAL A 119 9.32 -16.76 18.67
N TRP A 120 9.51 -17.49 19.76
CA TRP A 120 8.58 -18.52 20.18
C TRP A 120 7.50 -17.86 21.04
N TRP A 121 6.25 -18.24 20.83
CA TRP A 121 5.14 -17.84 21.70
C TRP A 121 5.25 -18.61 23.02
N SER A 122 5.95 -18.03 23.98
CA SER A 122 6.16 -18.63 25.30
C SER A 122 5.03 -18.29 26.28
N SER A 123 4.26 -17.23 25.99
CA SER A 123 3.11 -16.80 26.80
C SER A 123 1.81 -17.30 26.20
N ASP A 124 0.90 -17.80 27.04
CA ASP A 124 -0.45 -18.17 26.63
C ASP A 124 -1.22 -16.97 26.04
N GLU A 125 -0.94 -15.75 26.51
CA GLU A 125 -1.57 -14.53 25.98
C GLU A 125 -1.18 -14.25 24.52
N ASP A 126 0.08 -14.50 24.17
CA ASP A 126 0.59 -14.30 22.81
C ASP A 126 0.00 -15.35 21.86
N ALA A 127 -0.06 -16.60 22.32
CA ALA A 127 -0.70 -17.69 21.59
C ALA A 127 -2.18 -17.41 21.37
N HIS A 128 -2.91 -16.99 22.41
CA HIS A 128 -4.33 -16.64 22.31
C HIS A 128 -4.59 -15.51 21.32
N SER A 129 -3.77 -14.45 21.38
CA SER A 129 -3.86 -13.30 20.48
C SER A 129 -3.57 -13.68 19.01
N ALA A 130 -2.59 -14.54 18.78
CA ALA A 130 -2.28 -15.03 17.43
C ALA A 130 -3.40 -15.94 16.89
N HIS A 131 -3.93 -16.83 17.73
CA HIS A 131 -5.03 -17.73 17.37
C HIS A 131 -6.31 -16.97 17.02
N THR A 132 -6.72 -16.00 17.85
CA THR A 132 -7.87 -15.13 17.59
C THR A 132 -7.67 -14.32 16.31
N TYR A 133 -6.48 -13.76 16.09
CA TYR A 133 -6.17 -13.05 14.84
C TYR A 133 -6.32 -13.95 13.62
N ILE A 134 -5.78 -15.17 13.65
CA ILE A 134 -5.90 -16.13 12.55
C ILE A 134 -7.37 -16.49 12.30
N LEU A 135 -8.14 -16.79 13.35
CA LEU A 135 -9.56 -17.18 13.22
C LEU A 135 -10.42 -16.05 12.65
N LEU A 136 -10.17 -14.80 13.06
CA LEU A 136 -10.99 -13.65 12.63
C LEU A 136 -10.60 -13.12 11.24
N ASN A 137 -9.33 -13.26 10.84
CA ASN A 137 -8.82 -12.63 9.61
C ASN A 137 -8.54 -13.61 8.47
N CYS A 138 -8.55 -14.92 8.73
CA CYS A 138 -8.32 -15.92 7.68
C CYS A 138 -9.66 -16.42 7.13
N GLU A 139 -9.96 -16.08 5.87
CA GLU A 139 -11.19 -16.51 5.20
C GLU A 139 -11.20 -17.99 4.76
N ASP A 140 -10.21 -18.77 5.20
CA ASP A 140 -10.08 -20.18 4.85
C ASP A 140 -11.33 -20.97 5.31
N PRO A 141 -11.94 -21.82 4.45
CA PRO A 141 -13.07 -22.65 4.81
C PRO A 141 -12.85 -23.48 6.09
N PHE A 142 -11.61 -23.90 6.33
CA PHE A 142 -11.26 -24.66 7.53
C PHE A 142 -11.32 -23.81 8.80
N MET A 143 -10.91 -22.53 8.73
CA MET A 143 -10.99 -21.62 9.89
C MET A 143 -12.43 -21.23 10.21
N ARG A 144 -13.27 -21.03 9.19
CA ARG A 144 -14.72 -20.79 9.37
C ARG A 144 -15.44 -21.96 10.04
N TYR A 145 -14.99 -23.19 9.79
CA TYR A 145 -15.53 -24.36 10.48
C TYR A 145 -15.30 -24.29 12.00
N PHE A 146 -14.09 -23.93 12.45
CA PHE A 146 -13.81 -23.75 13.88
C PHE A 146 -14.58 -22.59 14.49
N GLU A 147 -14.72 -21.48 13.77
CA GLU A 147 -15.55 -20.36 14.23
C GLU A 147 -17.01 -20.82 14.43
N SER A 148 -17.56 -21.62 13.50
CA SER A 148 -18.92 -22.14 13.61
C SER A 148 -19.10 -23.10 14.79
N LEU A 149 -18.10 -23.94 15.07
CA LEU A 149 -18.10 -24.81 16.25
C LEU A 149 -18.09 -24.00 17.54
N PHE A 150 -17.27 -22.96 17.62
CA PHE A 150 -17.23 -22.07 18.79
C PHE A 150 -18.59 -21.38 19.02
N VAL A 151 -19.19 -20.82 17.98
CA VAL A 151 -20.51 -20.19 18.06
C VAL A 151 -21.57 -21.20 18.52
N SER A 152 -21.54 -22.43 18.00
CA SER A 152 -22.44 -23.50 18.42
C SER A 152 -22.27 -23.83 19.90
N GLN A 153 -21.04 -23.98 20.38
CA GLN A 153 -20.76 -24.25 21.79
C GLN A 153 -21.22 -23.12 22.72
N VAL A 154 -21.02 -21.86 22.32
CA VAL A 154 -21.46 -20.69 23.11
C VAL A 154 -22.98 -20.61 23.16
N GLN A 155 -23.67 -20.90 22.05
CA GLN A 155 -25.13 -20.92 22.00
C GLN A 155 -25.73 -22.08 22.81
N GLU A 156 -25.07 -23.24 22.84
CA GLU A 156 -25.44 -24.38 23.69
C GLU A 156 -25.23 -24.07 25.17
N ALA A 157 -24.13 -23.40 25.52
CA ALA A 157 -23.82 -23.04 26.91
C ALA A 157 -24.71 -21.90 27.45
N ILE A 158 -25.10 -20.95 26.59
CA ILE A 158 -25.90 -19.77 26.95
C ILE A 158 -27.08 -19.64 25.97
N PRO A 159 -28.21 -20.31 26.24
CA PRO A 159 -29.37 -20.23 25.36
C PRO A 159 -29.96 -18.81 25.31
N GLY A 160 -30.08 -18.26 24.11
CA GLY A 160 -30.65 -16.92 23.87
C GLY A 160 -29.65 -15.77 23.84
N ILE A 161 -28.34 -16.06 23.83
CA ILE A 161 -27.30 -15.03 23.70
C ILE A 161 -27.44 -14.22 22.39
N SER A 162 -27.27 -12.90 22.49
CA SER A 162 -27.35 -12.03 21.31
C SER A 162 -26.10 -12.16 20.43
N THR A 163 -26.24 -11.98 19.12
CA THR A 163 -25.10 -12.10 18.19
C THR A 163 -23.96 -11.13 18.52
N SER A 164 -24.28 -9.93 19.02
CA SER A 164 -23.29 -8.94 19.43
C SER A 164 -22.54 -9.30 20.73
N GLU A 165 -23.12 -10.14 21.58
CA GLU A 165 -22.44 -10.68 22.78
C GLU A 165 -21.55 -11.87 22.44
N VAL A 166 -21.95 -12.70 21.48
CA VAL A 166 -21.11 -13.79 20.95
C VAL A 166 -19.85 -13.21 20.32
N ASP A 167 -19.96 -12.14 19.53
CA ASP A 167 -18.80 -11.50 18.91
C ASP A 167 -17.85 -10.89 19.96
N LYS A 168 -18.37 -10.30 21.05
CA LYS A 168 -17.54 -9.85 22.18
C LYS A 168 -16.80 -10.99 22.88
N MET A 169 -17.31 -12.23 22.82
CA MET A 169 -16.62 -13.40 23.36
C MET A 169 -15.54 -13.94 22.42
N LYS A 170 -15.60 -13.63 21.11
CA LYS A 170 -14.53 -13.99 20.16
C LYS A 170 -13.29 -13.12 20.34
N ASP A 171 -13.48 -11.88 20.78
CA ASP A 171 -12.40 -10.90 21.01
C ASP A 171 -11.70 -11.06 22.38
N ARG A 172 -12.16 -11.99 23.23
CA ARG A 172 -11.74 -12.12 24.62
C ARG A 172 -10.83 -13.34 24.82
#